data_AF-A0A0R3WS71-F1
#
_entry.id   AF-A0A0R3WS71-F1
#
_cell.length_a   1.000
_cell.length_b   1.000
_cell.length_c   1.000
_cell.angle_alpha   90.00
_cell.angle_beta   90.00
_cell.angle_gamma   90.00
#
_symmetry.space_group_name_H-M   'P 1'
#
loop_
_entity.id
_entity.type
_entity.pdbx_description
1 polymer ?
#
loop_
_entity_poly.entity_id
_entity_poly.type
_entity_poly.pdbx_seq_one_letter_code
_entity_poly.pdbx_strand_id
1 'polypeptide(L)'
;MAIDLGTDLTKVAVVRPGIPMEIVLDSGKEFTVETLLAMFLEYIKKTAEAFADSQMKTAVITVPSYFTQAERRAVLRSAGLANIEVIQLIDDNVAVALDYIRPRVKLAEEKPVYLFFDVGATATTATLVSYQMAQVKGESSGEHPHIFVLGAASDTALGTNAFIDRLQAHLIKRFKAVHNLDVDISKNARAVAKFRREASRVFKILSANKEIQASVNFAPFRFKKANAYAFEVFIGRVC
;
A
#
# COMPACT_ATOMS: atom_id res chain seq x y z
N MET A 1 4.13 1.06 -4.09
CA MET A 1 4.80 0.82 -2.78
C MET A 1 4.00 1.59 -1.73
N ALA A 2 3.12 0.93 -0.98
CA ALA A 2 2.21 1.60 -0.06
C ALA A 2 2.87 1.78 1.32
N ILE A 3 2.83 2.99 1.86
CA ILE A 3 3.14 3.25 3.26
C ILE A 3 1.85 2.94 4.04
N ASP A 4 1.82 1.77 4.69
CA ASP A 4 0.77 1.44 5.67
C ASP A 4 1.14 2.13 6.99
N LEU A 5 0.49 3.27 7.27
CA LEU A 5 0.64 3.99 8.54
C LEU A 5 -0.11 3.32 9.70
N GLY A 6 -0.68 2.13 9.49
CA GLY A 6 -1.19 1.25 10.54
C GLY A 6 -2.68 1.39 10.77
N THR A 7 -3.36 0.24 10.83
CA THR A 7 -4.66 0.09 11.51
C THR A 7 -4.50 0.27 13.02
N ASP A 8 -5.62 0.53 13.72
CA ASP A 8 -5.84 0.91 15.14
C ASP A 8 -4.98 0.25 16.25
N LEU A 9 -4.16 -0.75 15.92
CA LEU A 9 -3.42 -1.58 16.86
C LEU A 9 -1.90 -1.47 16.73
N THR A 10 -1.42 -0.58 15.85
CA THR A 10 -0.02 -0.16 15.74
C THR A 10 0.05 1.28 16.22
N LYS A 11 0.91 1.62 17.20
CA LYS A 11 1.03 3.01 17.67
C LYS A 11 1.59 3.91 16.56
N VAL A 12 0.67 4.57 15.87
CA VAL A 12 0.80 5.81 15.12
C VAL A 12 -0.47 6.59 15.51
N ALA A 13 -0.32 7.84 15.95
CA ALA A 13 -1.31 8.55 16.75
C ALA A 13 -2.75 8.60 16.19
N VAL A 14 -3.72 8.50 17.10
CA VAL A 14 -5.18 8.58 16.86
C VAL A 14 -5.58 10.01 16.53
N VAL A 15 -6.34 10.20 15.43
CA VAL A 15 -6.82 11.51 14.95
C VAL A 15 -8.27 11.75 15.40
N ARG A 16 -8.58 12.98 15.86
CA ARG A 16 -9.94 13.52 15.96
C ARG A 16 -10.31 14.27 14.67
N PRO A 17 -11.57 14.19 14.19
CA PRO A 17 -11.95 14.82 12.93
C PRO A 17 -11.83 16.35 12.99
N GLY A 18 -11.15 16.95 11.99
CA GLY A 18 -11.11 18.41 11.77
C GLY A 18 -9.79 19.13 12.06
N ILE A 19 -8.71 18.43 12.43
CA ILE A 19 -7.39 19.01 12.74
C ILE A 19 -6.34 18.43 11.76
N PRO A 20 -5.34 19.22 11.28
CA PRO A 20 -4.23 18.69 10.49
C PRO A 20 -3.58 17.47 11.16
N MET A 21 -3.29 16.43 10.38
CA MET A 21 -2.88 15.12 10.88
C MET A 21 -1.46 15.17 11.46
N GLU A 22 -1.36 15.00 12.79
CA GLU A 22 -0.10 14.95 13.54
C GLU A 22 0.17 13.51 14.05
N ILE A 23 1.37 13.00 13.75
CA ILE A 23 1.84 11.69 14.19
C ILE A 23 2.87 11.89 15.31
N VAL A 24 2.55 11.39 16.50
CA VAL A 24 3.46 11.38 17.66
C VAL A 24 4.30 10.11 17.64
N LEU A 25 5.62 10.24 17.54
CA LEU A 25 6.56 9.11 17.68
C LEU A 25 6.91 8.86 19.16
N ASP A 26 7.44 7.68 19.49
CA ASP A 26 7.85 7.27 20.85
C ASP A 26 8.84 8.25 21.54
N SER A 27 9.43 9.20 20.80
CA SER A 27 10.31 10.25 21.31
C SER A 27 9.61 11.56 21.71
N GLY A 28 8.27 11.61 21.68
CA GLY A 28 7.49 12.81 21.99
C GLY A 28 7.57 13.91 20.92
N LYS A 29 8.13 13.58 19.74
CA LYS A 29 8.15 14.46 18.57
C LYS A 29 6.90 14.27 17.74
N GLU A 30 6.31 15.38 17.34
CA GLU A 30 5.13 15.44 16.48
C GLU A 30 5.57 15.76 15.06
N PHE A 31 5.08 14.99 14.10
CA PHE A 31 5.35 15.21 12.68
C PHE A 31 4.03 15.33 11.92
N THR A 32 3.97 16.28 11.00
CA THR A 32 2.89 16.31 10.01
C THR A 32 3.07 15.16 9.01
N VAL A 33 1.97 14.73 8.40
CA VAL A 33 2.02 13.72 7.32
C VAL A 33 2.94 14.14 6.19
N GLU A 34 2.92 15.43 5.83
CA GLU A 34 3.78 15.93 4.76
C GLU A 34 5.26 15.84 5.12
N THR A 35 5.60 16.04 6.40
CA THR A 35 6.98 15.91 6.87
C THR A 35 7.44 14.46 6.81
N LEU A 36 6.60 13.50 7.24
CA LEU A 36 6.92 12.09 7.17
C LEU A 36 7.03 11.60 5.72
N LEU A 37 6.13 12.05 4.85
CA LEU A 37 6.19 11.74 3.42
C LEU A 37 7.43 12.36 2.78
N ALA A 38 7.83 13.57 3.16
CA ALA A 38 9.05 14.21 2.69
C ALA A 38 10.31 13.42 3.09
N MET A 39 10.41 12.97 4.34
CA MET A 39 11.52 12.13 4.80
C MET A 39 11.61 10.83 4.00
N PHE A 40 10.46 10.23 3.66
CA PHE A 40 10.42 9.04 2.83
C PHE A 40 10.83 9.32 1.37
N LEU A 41 10.35 10.42 0.79
CA LEU A 41 10.73 10.84 -0.56
C LEU A 41 12.24 11.15 -0.65
N GLU A 42 12.81 11.78 0.39
CA GLU A 42 14.24 12.03 0.48
C GLU A 42 15.05 10.72 0.52
N TYR A 43 14.57 9.72 1.27
CA TYR A 43 15.18 8.38 1.30
C TYR A 43 15.16 7.70 -0.09
N ILE A 44 14.01 7.77 -0.79
CA ILE A 44 13.89 7.24 -2.16
C ILE A 44 14.84 7.97 -3.10
N LYS A 45 14.86 9.31 -3.05
CA LYS A 45 15.76 10.13 -3.85
C LYS A 45 17.21 9.71 -3.66
N LYS A 46 17.70 9.65 -2.41
CA LYS A 46 19.07 9.22 -2.11
C LYS A 46 19.38 7.82 -2.65
N THR A 47 18.42 6.91 -2.55
CA THR A 47 18.57 5.54 -3.09
C THR A 47 18.68 5.55 -4.62
N ALA A 48 17.85 6.35 -5.29
CA ALA A 48 17.88 6.50 -6.75
C ALA A 48 19.16 7.21 -7.23
N GLU A 49 19.59 8.25 -6.54
CA GLU A 49 20.85 8.98 -6.84
C GLU A 49 22.07 8.07 -6.67
N ALA A 50 22.10 7.24 -5.62
CA ALA A 50 23.17 6.27 -5.41
C ALA A 50 23.19 5.17 -6.48
N PHE A 51 22.03 4.76 -7.00
CA PHE A 51 21.94 3.79 -8.08
C PHE A 51 22.36 4.38 -9.44
N ALA A 52 21.97 5.62 -9.72
CA ALA A 52 22.23 6.30 -10.98
C ALA A 52 23.59 7.02 -11.04
N ASP A 53 24.30 7.09 -9.91
CA ASP A 53 25.52 7.89 -9.71
C ASP A 53 25.38 9.34 -10.18
N SER A 54 24.19 9.91 -9.95
CA SER A 54 23.81 11.22 -10.48
C SER A 54 22.73 11.88 -9.62
N GLN A 55 22.76 13.21 -9.55
CA GLN A 55 21.80 13.99 -8.78
C GLN A 55 20.44 14.05 -9.48
N MET A 56 19.37 13.78 -8.72
CA MET A 56 18.00 13.76 -9.22
C MET A 56 17.25 14.98 -8.68
N LYS A 57 16.92 15.93 -9.57
CA LYS A 57 16.23 17.18 -9.20
C LYS A 57 14.72 17.12 -9.42
N THR A 58 14.30 16.40 -10.46
CA THR A 58 12.92 16.37 -10.93
C THR A 58 12.34 14.96 -10.85
N ALA A 59 11.03 14.84 -10.60
CA ALA A 59 10.34 13.54 -10.62
C ALA A 59 8.90 13.64 -11.14
N VAL A 60 8.39 12.51 -11.62
CA VAL A 60 6.95 12.26 -11.78
C VAL A 60 6.53 11.34 -10.65
N ILE A 61 5.46 11.70 -9.94
CA ILE A 61 4.97 10.94 -8.78
C ILE A 61 3.60 10.36 -9.11
N THR A 62 3.43 9.06 -8.87
CA THR A 62 2.13 8.42 -9.05
C THR A 62 1.24 8.63 -7.82
N VAL A 63 -0.06 8.81 -8.04
CA VAL A 63 -1.06 8.94 -6.97
C VAL A 63 -2.29 8.09 -7.31
N PRO A 64 -3.04 7.61 -6.30
CA PRO A 64 -4.29 6.93 -6.57
C PRO A 64 -5.31 7.88 -7.22
N SER A 65 -6.11 7.35 -8.15
CA SER A 65 -7.10 8.16 -8.89
C SER A 65 -8.13 8.83 -7.98
N TYR A 66 -8.45 8.21 -6.83
CA TYR A 66 -9.40 8.72 -5.84
C TYR A 66 -8.84 9.82 -4.93
N PHE A 67 -7.55 10.19 -5.05
CA PHE A 67 -6.98 11.27 -4.26
C PHE A 67 -7.67 12.61 -4.57
N THR A 68 -8.13 13.26 -3.50
CA THR A 68 -8.68 14.61 -3.51
C THR A 68 -7.62 15.64 -3.84
N GLN A 69 -8.06 16.85 -4.20
CA GLN A 69 -7.14 17.95 -4.47
C GLN A 69 -6.28 18.33 -3.26
N ALA A 70 -6.80 18.15 -2.04
CA ALA A 70 -6.05 18.41 -0.82
C ALA A 70 -4.90 17.41 -0.65
N GLU A 71 -5.15 16.11 -0.87
CA GLU A 71 -4.13 15.06 -0.78
C GLU A 71 -3.06 15.22 -1.88
N ARG A 72 -3.47 15.54 -3.12
CA ARG A 72 -2.52 15.83 -4.22
C ARG A 72 -1.62 17.02 -3.88
N ARG A 73 -2.16 18.08 -3.29
CA ARG A 73 -1.37 19.23 -2.80
C ARG A 73 -0.43 18.84 -1.66
N ALA A 74 -0.86 17.96 -0.75
CA ALA A 74 -0.01 17.46 0.33
C ALA A 74 1.20 16.68 -0.22
N VAL A 75 1.00 15.85 -1.25
CA VAL A 75 2.10 15.14 -1.94
C VAL A 75 3.08 16.14 -2.57
N LEU A 76 2.59 17.15 -3.29
CA LEU A 76 3.44 18.20 -3.88
C LEU A 76 4.23 18.97 -2.82
N ARG A 77 3.59 19.34 -1.71
CA ARG A 77 4.26 20.00 -0.58
C ARG A 77 5.36 19.12 0.00
N SER A 78 5.08 17.83 0.19
CA SER A 78 6.05 16.85 0.71
C SER A 78 7.25 16.69 -0.23
N ALA A 79 7.01 16.67 -1.55
CA ALA A 79 8.08 16.64 -2.54
C ALA A 79 8.94 17.91 -2.51
N GLY A 80 8.32 19.08 -2.32
CA GLY A 80 9.04 20.34 -2.12
C GLY A 80 9.94 20.31 -0.88
N LEU A 81 9.46 19.78 0.25
CA LEU A 81 10.27 19.59 1.46
C LEU A 81 11.45 18.63 1.23
N ALA A 82 11.30 17.65 0.32
CA ALA A 82 12.35 16.72 -0.07
C ALA A 82 13.30 17.26 -1.17
N ASN A 83 13.16 18.53 -1.58
CA ASN A 83 13.89 19.13 -2.70
C ASN A 83 13.74 18.33 -4.01
N ILE A 84 12.51 17.95 -4.33
CA ILE A 84 12.12 17.29 -5.59
C ILE A 84 11.13 18.19 -6.32
N GLU A 85 11.49 18.60 -7.53
CA GLU A 85 10.58 19.30 -8.43
C GLU A 85 9.66 18.31 -9.12
N VAL A 86 8.36 18.38 -8.84
CA VAL A 86 7.38 17.45 -9.42
C VAL A 86 6.91 18.00 -10.76
N ILE A 87 7.29 17.32 -11.85
CA ILE A 87 6.88 17.67 -13.22
C ILE A 87 5.38 17.45 -13.38
N GLN A 88 4.91 16.30 -12.92
CA GLN A 88 3.52 15.89 -13.04
C GLN A 88 3.15 14.87 -11.96
N LEU A 89 1.93 14.96 -11.45
CA LEU A 89 1.27 13.86 -10.76
C LEU A 89 0.50 13.03 -11.79
N ILE A 90 0.74 11.72 -11.81
CA ILE A 90 0.04 10.79 -12.70
C ILE A 90 -0.77 9.79 -11.88
N ASP A 91 -1.92 9.38 -12.40
CA ASP A 91 -2.71 8.35 -11.74
C ASP A 91 -2.05 6.97 -11.88
N ASP A 92 -2.07 6.16 -10.81
CA ASP A 92 -1.37 4.86 -10.74
C ASP A 92 -1.71 3.94 -11.94
N ASN A 93 -3.00 3.69 -12.21
CA ASN A 93 -3.42 2.84 -13.32
C ASN A 93 -3.09 3.43 -14.71
N VAL A 94 -3.02 4.76 -14.82
CA VAL A 94 -2.65 5.42 -16.08
C VAL A 94 -1.14 5.26 -16.32
N ALA A 95 -0.32 5.32 -15.28
CA ALA A 95 1.10 5.01 -15.38
C ALA A 95 1.33 3.55 -15.82
N VAL A 96 0.57 2.60 -15.27
CA VAL A 96 0.60 1.18 -15.69
C VAL A 96 0.12 1.03 -17.13
N ALA A 97 -0.93 1.72 -17.53
CA ALA A 97 -1.43 1.72 -18.90
C ALA A 97 -0.37 2.23 -19.90
N LEU A 98 0.33 3.30 -19.54
CA LEU A 98 1.41 3.86 -20.35
C LEU A 98 2.57 2.87 -20.53
N ASP A 99 2.97 2.19 -19.46
CA ASP A 99 4.01 1.16 -19.55
C ASP A 99 3.55 -0.06 -20.35
N TYR A 100 2.28 -0.45 -20.21
CA TYR A 100 1.71 -1.60 -20.92
C TYR A 100 1.72 -1.42 -22.44
N ILE A 101 1.34 -0.22 -22.93
CA ILE A 101 1.26 0.07 -24.36
C ILE A 101 2.61 0.37 -25.01
N ARG A 102 3.60 0.84 -24.24
CA ARG A 102 4.93 1.22 -24.77
C ARG A 102 5.59 0.12 -25.62
N PRO A 103 5.68 -1.15 -25.20
CA PRO A 103 6.22 -2.23 -26.04
C PRO A 103 5.19 -2.79 -27.05
N ARG A 104 3.94 -2.31 -27.02
CA ARG A 104 2.78 -2.86 -27.76
C ARG A 104 2.09 -1.82 -28.63
N VAL A 105 2.82 -0.83 -29.13
CA VAL A 105 2.25 0.32 -29.87
C VAL A 105 1.31 -0.11 -31.01
N LYS A 106 1.63 -1.20 -31.73
CA LYS A 106 0.78 -1.74 -32.81
C LYS A 106 -0.64 -2.08 -32.37
N LEU A 107 -0.85 -2.45 -31.10
CA LEU A 107 -2.19 -2.72 -30.58
C LEU A 107 -3.05 -1.46 -30.54
N ALA A 108 -2.48 -0.27 -30.46
CA ALA A 108 -3.24 0.98 -30.42
C ALA A 108 -3.95 1.30 -31.75
N GLU A 109 -3.56 0.67 -32.86
CA GLU A 109 -4.23 0.80 -34.17
C GLU A 109 -5.65 0.23 -34.14
N GLU A 110 -5.89 -0.82 -33.35
CA GLU A 110 -7.19 -1.48 -33.21
C GLU A 110 -8.13 -0.79 -32.22
N LYS A 111 -7.69 0.31 -31.62
CA LYS A 111 -8.39 1.04 -30.54
C LYS A 111 -8.91 0.15 -29.40
N PRO A 112 -8.09 -0.76 -28.84
CA PRO A 112 -8.53 -1.70 -27.84
C PRO A 112 -8.89 -0.98 -26.54
N VAL A 113 -9.81 -1.59 -25.79
CA VAL A 113 -10.22 -1.16 -24.45
C VAL A 113 -9.72 -2.18 -23.45
N TYR A 114 -8.95 -1.72 -22.47
CA TYR A 114 -8.41 -2.53 -21.38
C TYR A 114 -8.94 -2.08 -20.04
N LEU A 115 -9.14 -3.03 -19.13
CA LEU A 115 -9.41 -2.79 -17.73
C LEU A 115 -8.12 -2.99 -16.94
N PHE A 116 -7.62 -1.91 -16.33
CA PHE A 116 -6.56 -1.98 -15.34
C PHE A 116 -7.18 -2.10 -13.96
N PHE A 117 -6.90 -3.22 -13.29
CA PHE A 117 -7.43 -3.55 -11.98
C PHE A 117 -6.28 -3.67 -10.98
N ASP A 118 -6.20 -2.72 -10.04
CA ASP A 118 -5.16 -2.64 -9.03
C ASP A 118 -5.77 -2.85 -7.64
N VAL A 119 -5.34 -3.92 -6.97
CA VAL A 119 -5.69 -4.23 -5.58
C VAL A 119 -4.47 -3.95 -4.72
N GLY A 120 -4.46 -2.78 -4.09
CA GLY A 120 -3.39 -2.34 -3.22
C GLY A 120 -3.48 -2.89 -1.78
N ALA A 121 -2.69 -2.30 -0.90
CA ALA A 121 -2.73 -2.60 0.53
C ALA A 121 -4.07 -2.19 1.15
N THR A 122 -4.54 -0.98 0.84
CA THR A 122 -5.69 -0.34 1.48
C THR A 122 -6.90 -0.21 0.57
N ALA A 123 -6.67 0.00 -0.73
CA ALA A 123 -7.72 0.32 -1.69
C ALA A 123 -7.61 -0.54 -2.95
N THR A 124 -8.73 -0.64 -3.65
CA THR A 124 -8.85 -1.31 -4.95
C THR A 124 -9.34 -0.29 -5.97
N THR A 125 -8.71 -0.24 -7.13
CA THR A 125 -9.07 0.67 -8.22
C THR A 125 -9.20 -0.07 -9.54
N ALA A 126 -10.17 0.35 -10.35
CA ALA A 126 -10.50 -0.24 -11.63
C ALA A 126 -10.62 0.89 -12.65
N THR A 127 -9.78 0.89 -13.69
CA THR A 127 -9.74 1.96 -14.70
C THR A 127 -9.88 1.37 -16.09
N LEU A 128 -10.90 1.81 -16.83
CA LEU A 128 -11.09 1.49 -18.24
C LEU A 128 -10.32 2.48 -19.10
N VAL A 129 -9.47 1.94 -19.96
CA VAL A 129 -8.55 2.70 -20.80
C VAL A 129 -8.69 2.26 -22.25
N SER A 130 -8.88 3.22 -23.15
CA SER A 130 -8.78 3.02 -24.59
C SER A 130 -7.47 3.63 -25.10
N TYR A 131 -6.81 2.92 -26.02
CA TYR A 131 -5.65 3.46 -26.72
C TYR A 131 -6.07 3.95 -28.11
N GLN A 132 -5.50 5.05 -28.57
CA GLN A 132 -5.66 5.49 -29.95
C GLN A 132 -4.36 6.11 -30.44
N MET A 133 -4.01 5.86 -31.69
CA MET A 133 -2.91 6.56 -32.33
C MET A 133 -3.31 8.01 -32.60
N ALA A 134 -2.50 8.96 -32.13
CA ALA A 134 -2.72 10.38 -32.35
C ALA A 134 -1.42 11.08 -32.73
N GLN A 135 -1.52 12.04 -33.67
CA GLN A 135 -0.44 12.96 -33.98
C GLN A 135 -0.32 13.99 -32.85
N VAL A 136 0.85 14.09 -32.24
CA VAL A 136 1.11 15.11 -31.22
C VAL A 136 1.39 16.44 -31.94
N LYS A 137 0.58 17.47 -31.67
CA LYS A 137 0.76 18.80 -32.25
C LYS A 137 2.13 19.36 -31.84
N GLY A 138 3.05 19.48 -32.79
CA GLY A 138 4.37 20.07 -32.58
C GLY A 138 5.55 19.09 -32.73
N GLU A 139 5.30 17.79 -32.82
CA GLU A 139 6.33 16.79 -33.15
C GLU A 139 6.26 16.41 -34.63
N SER A 140 7.41 16.35 -35.29
CA SER A 140 7.55 15.93 -36.70
C SER A 140 7.59 14.41 -36.88
N SER A 141 7.46 13.64 -35.79
CA SER A 141 7.78 12.22 -35.71
C SER A 141 6.56 11.35 -35.41
N GLY A 142 5.71 11.11 -36.42
CA GLY A 142 4.76 9.99 -36.44
C GLY A 142 3.61 10.03 -35.41
N GLU A 143 2.75 9.02 -35.49
CA GLU A 143 1.64 8.84 -34.55
C GLU A 143 2.15 8.18 -33.25
N HIS A 144 1.75 8.73 -32.11
CA HIS A 144 2.06 8.19 -30.79
C HIS A 144 0.79 7.57 -30.16
N PRO A 145 0.93 6.47 -29.39
CA PRO A 145 -0.20 5.90 -28.67
C PRO A 145 -0.64 6.86 -27.57
N HIS A 146 -1.84 7.39 -27.72
CA HIS A 146 -2.49 8.25 -26.74
C HIS A 146 -3.46 7.46 -25.88
N ILE A 147 -3.51 7.78 -24.59
CA ILE A 147 -4.31 7.08 -23.59
C ILE A 147 -5.58 7.88 -23.33
N PHE A 148 -6.73 7.23 -23.45
CA PHE A 148 -8.04 7.78 -23.11
C PHE A 148 -8.63 7.01 -21.96
N VAL A 149 -8.77 7.65 -20.80
CA VAL A 149 -9.47 7.07 -19.65
C VAL A 149 -10.96 7.20 -19.90
N LEU A 150 -11.64 6.06 -20.09
CA LEU A 150 -13.08 6.01 -20.32
C LEU A 150 -13.88 6.09 -19.01
N GLY A 151 -13.30 5.56 -17.93
CA GLY A 151 -13.91 5.59 -16.60
C GLY A 151 -12.98 5.00 -15.56
N ALA A 152 -13.16 5.44 -14.32
CA ALA A 152 -12.43 4.91 -13.17
C ALA A 152 -13.39 4.75 -11.99
N ALA A 153 -13.23 3.66 -11.25
CA ALA A 153 -13.94 3.39 -10.01
C ALA A 153 -12.94 2.90 -8.96
N SER A 154 -13.22 3.19 -7.69
CA SER A 154 -12.34 2.85 -6.58
C SER A 154 -13.13 2.55 -5.31
N ASP A 155 -12.64 1.58 -4.55
CA ASP A 155 -13.09 1.28 -3.19
C ASP A 155 -11.89 1.43 -2.24
N THR A 156 -11.96 2.42 -1.35
CA THR A 156 -10.88 2.74 -0.39
C THR A 156 -10.93 1.88 0.88
N ALA A 157 -11.98 1.09 1.08
CA ALA A 157 -12.11 0.15 2.19
C ALA A 157 -11.69 -1.28 1.81
N LEU A 158 -11.60 -1.57 0.51
CA LEU A 158 -11.22 -2.87 -0.02
C LEU A 158 -9.74 -2.90 -0.42
N GLY A 159 -8.88 -3.49 0.40
CA GLY A 159 -7.49 -3.77 0.07
C GLY A 159 -7.01 -5.08 0.69
N THR A 160 -5.78 -5.48 0.40
CA THR A 160 -5.18 -6.71 0.98
C THR A 160 -5.12 -6.69 2.51
N ASN A 161 -5.07 -5.52 3.13
CA ASN A 161 -5.15 -5.36 4.59
C ASN A 161 -6.45 -5.92 5.16
N ALA A 162 -7.59 -5.74 4.49
CA ALA A 162 -8.86 -6.30 4.94
C ALA A 162 -8.84 -7.84 4.98
N PHE A 163 -8.11 -8.48 4.05
CA PHE A 163 -7.90 -9.93 4.05
C PHE A 163 -6.97 -10.37 5.18
N ILE A 164 -5.87 -9.64 5.39
CA ILE A 164 -4.92 -9.89 6.48
C ILE A 164 -5.61 -9.73 7.84
N ASP A 165 -6.49 -8.73 8.01
CA ASP A 165 -7.25 -8.48 9.24
C ASP A 165 -8.21 -9.63 9.55
N ARG A 166 -8.93 -10.14 8.54
CA ARG A 166 -9.81 -11.31 8.68
C ARG A 166 -9.02 -12.56 9.03
N LEU A 167 -7.86 -12.77 8.40
CA LEU A 167 -6.98 -13.90 8.70
C LEU A 167 -6.39 -13.80 10.11
N GLN A 168 -5.99 -12.60 10.53
CA GLN A 168 -5.53 -12.32 11.88
C GLN A 168 -6.61 -12.64 12.91
N ALA A 169 -7.85 -12.20 12.69
CA ALA A 169 -8.98 -12.51 13.56
C ALA A 169 -9.24 -14.02 13.63
N HIS A 170 -9.10 -14.74 12.51
CA HIS A 170 -9.21 -16.19 12.46
C HIS A 170 -8.12 -16.89 13.30
N LEU A 171 -6.86 -16.46 13.14
CA LEU A 171 -5.73 -16.98 13.91
C LEU A 171 -5.92 -16.76 15.42
N ILE A 172 -6.34 -15.56 15.81
CA ILE A 172 -6.63 -15.21 17.21
C ILE A 172 -7.75 -16.10 17.76
N LYS A 173 -8.85 -16.28 17.01
CA LYS A 173 -9.98 -17.13 17.43
C LYS A 173 -9.54 -18.58 17.65
N ARG A 174 -8.75 -19.14 16.75
CA ARG A 174 -8.24 -20.51 16.87
C ARG A 174 -7.24 -20.65 18.02
N PHE A 175 -6.36 -19.67 18.22
CA PHE A 175 -5.42 -19.65 19.34
C PHE A 175 -6.13 -19.68 20.69
N LYS A 176 -7.17 -18.85 20.86
CA LYS A 176 -8.00 -18.83 22.07
C LYS A 176 -8.67 -20.19 22.32
N ALA A 177 -9.18 -20.84 21.28
CA ALA A 177 -9.84 -22.13 21.38
C ALA A 177 -8.86 -23.25 21.78
N VAL A 178 -7.65 -23.30 21.21
CA VAL A 178 -6.66 -24.35 21.53
C VAL A 178 -6.12 -24.22 22.94
N HIS A 179 -5.92 -22.99 23.43
CA HIS A 179 -5.35 -22.75 24.76
C HIS A 179 -6.40 -22.45 25.85
N ASN A 180 -7.70 -22.56 25.53
CA ASN A 180 -8.81 -22.22 26.43
C ASN A 180 -8.62 -20.85 27.11
N LEU A 181 -8.22 -19.85 26.32
CA LEU A 181 -7.93 -18.50 26.82
C LEU A 181 -9.16 -17.61 26.69
N ASP A 182 -9.71 -17.18 27.82
CA ASP A 182 -10.71 -16.12 27.91
C ASP A 182 -10.05 -14.75 28.13
N VAL A 183 -9.02 -14.47 27.33
CA VAL A 183 -8.28 -13.21 27.39
C VAL A 183 -8.51 -12.42 26.12
N ASP A 184 -8.74 -11.12 26.28
CA ASP A 184 -8.80 -10.20 25.16
C ASP A 184 -7.39 -9.83 24.67
N ILE A 185 -6.97 -10.47 23.57
CA ILE A 185 -5.66 -10.27 22.92
C ILE A 185 -5.54 -8.84 22.34
N SER A 186 -6.65 -8.18 22.02
CA SER A 186 -6.65 -6.82 21.45
C SER A 186 -5.98 -5.80 22.38
N LYS A 187 -6.06 -6.03 23.70
CA LYS A 187 -5.45 -5.16 24.73
C LYS A 187 -3.94 -5.20 24.75
N ASN A 188 -3.30 -6.17 24.08
CA ASN A 188 -1.85 -6.26 24.01
C ASN A 188 -1.35 -5.96 22.59
N ALA A 189 -0.91 -4.73 22.36
CA ALA A 189 -0.39 -4.27 21.06
C ALA A 189 0.75 -5.15 20.53
N ARG A 190 1.64 -5.66 21.39
CA ARG A 190 2.74 -6.56 20.98
C ARG A 190 2.21 -7.90 20.47
N ALA A 191 1.14 -8.41 21.09
CA ALA A 191 0.52 -9.65 20.67
C ALA A 191 -0.23 -9.50 19.35
N VAL A 192 -1.01 -8.43 19.22
CA VAL A 192 -1.70 -8.09 17.97
C VAL A 192 -0.69 -7.97 16.83
N ALA A 193 0.41 -7.24 17.03
CA ALA A 193 1.46 -7.08 16.02
C ALA A 193 2.07 -8.43 15.59
N LYS A 194 2.28 -9.36 16.52
CA LYS A 194 2.76 -10.72 16.19
C LYS A 194 1.75 -11.50 15.34
N PHE A 195 0.47 -11.47 15.71
CA PHE A 195 -0.57 -12.11 14.92
C PHE A 195 -0.72 -11.47 13.54
N ARG A 196 -0.62 -10.13 13.42
CA ARG A 196 -0.66 -9.43 12.14
C ARG A 196 0.50 -9.83 11.23
N ARG A 197 1.72 -9.92 11.80
CA ARG A 197 2.91 -10.37 11.07
C ARG A 197 2.74 -11.79 10.54
N GLU A 198 2.21 -12.68 11.38
CA GLU A 198 1.99 -14.07 10.98
C GLU A 198 0.87 -14.21 9.94
N ALA A 199 -0.24 -13.48 10.11
CA ALA A 199 -1.31 -13.41 9.11
C ALA A 199 -0.78 -12.91 7.76
N SER A 200 0.05 -11.87 7.76
CA SER A 200 0.68 -11.34 6.55
C SER A 200 1.59 -12.38 5.87
N ARG A 201 2.32 -13.18 6.65
CA ARG A 201 3.18 -14.26 6.14
C ARG A 201 2.35 -15.37 5.50
N VAL A 202 1.32 -15.83 6.21
CA VAL A 202 0.39 -16.87 5.74
C VAL A 202 -0.32 -16.42 4.46
N PHE A 203 -0.85 -15.20 4.42
CA PHE A 203 -1.52 -14.63 3.25
C PHE A 203 -0.61 -14.65 2.00
N LYS A 204 0.64 -14.22 2.15
CA LYS A 204 1.62 -14.24 1.05
C LYS A 204 1.90 -15.65 0.55
N ILE A 205 2.13 -16.61 1.45
CA ILE A 205 2.50 -17.97 1.07
C ILE A 205 1.33 -18.73 0.44
N LEU A 206 0.10 -18.53 0.92
CA LEU A 206 -1.12 -19.12 0.35
C LEU A 206 -1.46 -18.60 -1.06
N SER A 207 -0.84 -17.48 -1.48
CA SER A 207 -0.99 -16.98 -2.85
C SER A 207 -0.36 -17.94 -3.87
N ALA A 208 0.72 -18.64 -3.48
CA ALA A 208 1.44 -19.61 -4.31
C ALA A 208 1.21 -21.08 -3.90
N ASN A 209 0.93 -21.34 -2.62
CA ASN A 209 0.84 -22.68 -2.06
C ASN A 209 -0.60 -23.03 -1.64
N LYS A 210 -0.93 -24.32 -1.66
CA LYS A 210 -2.26 -24.80 -1.26
C LYS A 210 -2.49 -24.76 0.24
N GLU A 211 -1.42 -24.92 1.01
CA GLU A 211 -1.48 -25.00 2.46
C GLU A 211 -0.23 -24.41 3.11
N ILE A 212 -0.38 -24.02 4.37
CA ILE A 212 0.72 -23.59 5.22
C ILE A 212 0.41 -23.85 6.68
N GLN A 213 1.45 -24.18 7.44
CA GLN A 213 1.43 -24.13 8.90
C GLN A 213 1.70 -22.71 9.40
N ALA A 214 0.73 -22.14 10.10
CA ALA A 214 0.88 -20.86 10.80
C ALA A 214 1.43 -21.11 12.21
N SER A 215 2.44 -20.36 12.65
CA SER A 215 2.98 -20.47 14.01
C SER A 215 3.15 -19.11 14.70
N VAL A 216 2.69 -19.01 15.95
CA VAL A 216 2.82 -17.78 16.76
C VAL A 216 3.47 -18.12 18.09
N ASN A 217 4.68 -17.60 18.31
CA ASN A 217 5.44 -17.82 19.53
C ASN A 217 5.33 -16.63 20.50
N PHE A 218 4.88 -16.92 21.72
CA PHE A 218 4.89 -15.97 22.83
C PHE A 218 5.98 -16.32 23.84
N ALA A 219 6.93 -15.40 24.03
CA ALA A 219 7.65 -15.32 25.31
C ALA A 219 6.59 -15.08 26.40
N PRO A 220 6.74 -15.66 27.60
CA PRO A 220 5.67 -15.72 28.59
C PRO A 220 5.11 -14.32 28.81
N PHE A 221 3.85 -14.13 28.41
CA PHE A 221 3.06 -13.04 28.96
C PHE A 221 3.10 -13.20 30.47
N ARG A 222 3.20 -12.08 31.19
CA ARG A 222 3.17 -12.05 32.65
C ARG A 222 1.75 -12.35 33.18
N PHE A 223 1.12 -13.41 32.69
CA PHE A 223 0.03 -14.11 33.38
C PHE A 223 0.70 -15.04 34.40
N LYS A 224 0.06 -15.25 35.56
CA LYS A 224 0.60 -15.95 36.74
C LYS A 224 1.02 -17.43 36.55
N LYS A 225 1.21 -17.91 35.31
CA LYS A 225 1.85 -19.19 34.99
C LYS A 225 2.80 -18.99 33.81
N ALA A 226 4.10 -19.12 34.08
CA ALA A 226 5.17 -18.98 33.10
C ALA A 226 5.26 -20.22 32.21
N ASN A 227 4.40 -20.32 31.19
CA ASN A 227 4.57 -21.27 30.10
C ASN A 227 4.68 -20.50 28.78
N ALA A 228 5.63 -20.87 27.92
CA ALA A 228 5.67 -20.40 26.54
C ALA A 228 4.51 -21.04 25.77
N TYR A 229 3.69 -20.23 25.11
CA TYR A 229 2.60 -20.72 24.26
C TYR A 229 3.08 -20.71 22.82
N ALA A 230 3.22 -21.90 22.24
CA ALA A 230 3.38 -22.13 20.82
C ALA A 230 2.05 -22.67 20.27
N PHE A 231 1.64 -22.16 19.12
CA PHE A 231 0.39 -22.52 18.47
C PHE A 231 0.63 -22.75 17.00
N GLU A 232 0.16 -23.88 16.48
CA GLU A 232 0.33 -24.29 15.10
C GLU A 232 -1.01 -24.69 14.48
N VAL A 233 -1.34 -24.14 13.30
CA VAL A 233 -2.55 -24.50 12.56
C VAL A 233 -2.27 -24.60 11.07
N PHE A 234 -2.77 -25.67 10.44
CA PHE A 234 -2.81 -25.80 8.99
C PHE A 234 -3.95 -24.97 8.42
N ILE A 235 -3.63 -24.07 7.48
CA ILE A 235 -4.59 -23.24 6.77
C ILE A 235 -4.51 -23.61 5.30
N GLY A 236 -5.64 -24.03 4.74
CA GLY A 236 -5.80 -24.29 3.31
C GLY A 236 -6.25 -23.03 2.57
N ARG A 237 -5.92 -22.95 1.28
CA ARG A 237 -6.45 -21.95 0.36
C ARG A 237 -7.95 -22.20 0.17
N VAL A 238 -8.78 -21.24 0.58
CA VAL A 238 -10.22 -21.24 0.27
C VAL A 238 -10.38 -20.51 -1.06
N CYS A 239 -10.36 -21.27 -2.15
CA CYS A 239 -10.82 -20.85 -3.46
C CYS A 239 -11.91 -21.82 -3.92
#